data_AF-A0A1Y0CW47-F1
#
_entry.id   AF-A0A1Y0CW47-F1
#
_cell.length_a   1.000
_cell.length_b   1.000
_cell.length_c   1.000
_cell.angle_alpha   90.00
_cell.angle_beta   90.00
_cell.angle_gamma   90.00
#
_symmetry.space_group_name_H-M   'P 1'
#
loop_
_entity.id
_entity.type
_entity.pdbx_description
1 polymer ?
#
loop_
_entity_poly.entity_id
_entity_poly.type
_entity_poly.pdbx_seq_one_letter_code
_entity_poly.pdbx_strand_id
1 'polypeptide(L)'
;MLNWQQLQDQLPLLDNEQLSKMSQELGEPVLLRLLAVFLNDGQTQGQVLAQAYSAKDYVQMARSCHSLTAACGSYGAVRCQFLSEKLEQSAKQLDEALINQQFTAWQMALSETLALVKERLHQANS
;
A
#
# COMPACT_ATOMS: atom_id res chain seq x y z
N MET A 1 -17.90 16.60 6.35
CA MET A 1 -17.21 15.69 5.41
C MET A 1 -15.96 15.22 6.12
N LEU A 2 -15.83 13.92 6.40
CA LEU A 2 -14.58 13.38 6.96
C LEU A 2 -13.46 13.62 5.94
N ASN A 3 -12.45 14.38 6.33
CA ASN A 3 -11.29 14.65 5.47
C ASN A 3 -10.47 13.36 5.39
N TRP A 4 -10.48 12.70 4.23
CA TRP A 4 -9.73 11.46 4.00
C TRP A 4 -8.23 11.61 4.33
N GLN A 5 -7.69 12.83 4.23
CA GLN A 5 -6.33 13.16 4.62
C GLN A 5 -6.10 12.96 6.13
N GLN A 6 -7.02 13.44 6.97
CA GLN A 6 -6.90 13.26 8.42
C GLN A 6 -7.05 11.79 8.84
N LEU A 7 -7.83 11.02 8.08
CA LEU A 7 -8.01 9.59 8.33
C LEU A 7 -6.75 8.79 7.98
N GLN A 8 -6.14 9.02 6.82
CA GLN A 8 -4.91 8.29 6.44
C GLN A 8 -3.77 8.53 7.45
N ASP A 9 -3.67 9.74 8.02
CA ASP A 9 -2.60 10.10 8.95
C ASP A 9 -2.70 9.32 10.27
N GLN A 10 -3.93 8.94 10.65
CA GLN A 10 -4.20 8.12 11.83
C GLN A 10 -4.00 6.62 11.57
N LEU A 11 -4.02 6.19 10.30
CA LEU A 11 -3.79 4.79 9.96
C LEU A 11 -2.31 4.44 10.06
N PRO A 12 -1.95 3.31 10.69
CA PRO A 12 -0.57 2.84 10.68
C PRO A 12 -0.16 2.42 9.26
N LEU A 13 1.13 2.54 8.96
CA LEU A 13 1.69 2.02 7.71
C LEU A 13 1.54 0.51 7.62
N LEU A 14 1.84 -0.18 8.74
CA LEU A 14 1.69 -1.61 8.90
C LEU A 14 0.95 -1.92 10.21
N ASP A 15 0.01 -2.85 10.14
CA ASP A 15 -0.69 -3.37 11.31
C ASP A 15 0.22 -4.34 12.07
N ASN A 16 0.77 -3.87 13.18
CA ASN A 16 1.63 -4.67 14.04
C ASN A 16 0.87 -5.83 14.71
N GLU A 17 -0.44 -5.71 14.97
CA GLU A 17 -1.22 -6.82 15.52
C GLU A 17 -1.39 -7.92 14.47
N GLN A 18 -1.67 -7.56 13.23
CA GLN A 18 -1.75 -8.51 12.12
C GLN A 18 -0.39 -9.20 11.90
N LEU A 19 0.71 -8.45 11.86
CA LEU A 19 2.05 -9.03 11.74
C LEU A 19 2.38 -9.97 12.91
N SER A 20 2.02 -9.60 14.14
CA SER A 20 2.20 -10.46 15.31
C SER A 20 1.40 -11.75 15.20
N LYS A 21 0.15 -11.71 14.72
CA LYS A 21 -0.68 -12.91 14.50
C LYS A 21 -0.06 -13.79 13.41
N MET A 22 0.37 -13.21 12.30
CA MET A 22 1.04 -13.94 11.22
C MET A 22 2.34 -14.61 11.70
N SER A 23 3.14 -13.92 12.54
CA SER A 23 4.34 -14.52 13.14
C SER A 23 3.99 -15.69 14.06
N GLN A 24 2.94 -15.57 14.88
CA GLN A 24 2.49 -16.63 15.77
C GLN A 24 1.96 -17.86 15.02
N GLU A 25 1.24 -17.65 13.91
CA GLU A 25 0.62 -18.72 13.13
C GLU A 25 1.60 -19.43 12.17
N LEU A 26 2.49 -18.66 11.53
CA LEU A 26 3.37 -19.14 10.46
C LEU A 26 4.83 -19.31 10.89
N GLY A 27 5.21 -18.68 12.02
CA GLY A 27 6.59 -18.54 12.46
C GLY A 27 7.31 -17.35 11.82
N GLU A 28 8.23 -16.76 12.58
CA GLU A 28 9.02 -15.59 12.18
C GLU A 28 9.74 -15.76 10.82
N PRO A 29 10.39 -16.89 10.50
CA PRO A 29 11.08 -17.04 9.20
C PRO A 29 10.14 -16.96 7.99
N VAL A 30 8.91 -17.46 8.15
CA VAL A 30 7.90 -17.42 7.08
C VAL A 30 7.36 -15.99 6.92
N LEU A 31 7.11 -15.29 8.04
CA LEU A 31 6.71 -13.89 8.02
C LEU A 31 7.75 -13.02 7.30
N LEU A 32 9.04 -13.17 7.61
CA LEU A 32 10.11 -12.41 6.95
C LEU A 32 10.16 -12.68 5.44
N ARG A 33 9.91 -13.92 5.02
CA ARG A 33 9.84 -14.26 3.59
C ARG A 33 8.63 -13.62 2.91
N LEU A 34 7.47 -13.59 3.57
CA LEU A 34 6.27 -12.90 3.08
C LEU A 34 6.51 -11.39 2.96
N LEU A 35 7.17 -10.78 3.94
CA LEU A 35 7.56 -9.37 3.91
C LEU A 35 8.53 -9.06 2.77
N ALA A 36 9.48 -9.96 2.48
CA ALA A 36 10.38 -9.81 1.33
C ALA A 36 9.63 -9.89 -0.01
N VAL A 37 8.65 -10.79 -0.13
CA VAL A 37 7.76 -10.87 -1.30
C VAL A 37 6.96 -9.58 -1.44
N PHE A 38 6.33 -9.11 -0.36
CA PHE A 38 5.59 -7.84 -0.35
C PHE A 38 6.47 -6.65 -0.75
N LEU A 39 7.72 -6.59 -0.31
CA LEU A 39 8.64 -5.52 -0.69
C LEU A 39 8.84 -5.46 -2.22
N ASN A 40 9.05 -6.62 -2.85
CA ASN A 40 9.24 -6.72 -4.29
C ASN A 40 7.94 -6.44 -5.09
N ASP A 41 6.83 -7.01 -4.62
CA ASP A 41 5.52 -6.81 -5.24
C ASP A 41 5.07 -5.35 -5.13
N GLY A 42 5.24 -4.74 -3.97
CA GLY A 42 4.89 -3.33 -3.72
C GLY A 42 5.68 -2.38 -4.62
N GLN A 43 6.97 -2.64 -4.88
CA GLN A 43 7.76 -1.86 -5.83
C GLN A 43 7.22 -2.00 -7.27
N THR A 44 6.93 -3.23 -7.69
CA THR A 44 6.41 -3.52 -9.03
C THR A 44 5.05 -2.87 -9.26
N GLN A 45 4.12 -3.05 -8.32
CA GLN A 45 2.79 -2.45 -8.39
C GLN A 45 2.84 -0.91 -8.28
N GLY A 46 3.76 -0.39 -7.48
CA GLY A 46 4.14 1.03 -7.44
C GLY A 46 4.44 1.61 -8.81
N GLN A 47 5.30 0.93 -9.57
CA GLN A 47 5.67 1.35 -10.91
C GLN A 47 4.50 1.27 -11.89
N VAL A 48 3.71 0.20 -11.84
CA VAL A 48 2.53 0.03 -12.71
C VAL A 48 1.52 1.15 -12.48
N LEU A 49 1.22 1.48 -11.20
CA LEU A 49 0.28 2.55 -10.90
C LEU A 49 0.82 3.93 -11.31
N ALA A 50 2.12 4.18 -11.12
CA ALA A 50 2.75 5.42 -11.55
C ALA A 50 2.76 5.60 -13.08
N GLN A 51 2.93 4.50 -13.82
CA GLN A 51 2.81 4.51 -15.29
C GLN A 51 1.38 4.83 -15.73
N ALA A 52 0.38 4.17 -15.13
CA ALA A 52 -1.03 4.42 -15.41
C ALA A 52 -1.43 5.88 -15.11
N TYR A 53 -0.96 6.42 -13.98
CA TYR A 53 -1.14 7.83 -13.62
C TYR A 53 -0.51 8.77 -14.64
N SER A 54 0.73 8.52 -15.05
CA SER A 54 1.43 9.36 -16.04
C SER A 54 0.76 9.33 -17.41
N ALA A 55 0.17 8.19 -17.78
CA ALA A 55 -0.60 8.01 -19.01
C ALA A 55 -2.04 8.54 -18.93
N LYS A 56 -2.48 9.03 -17.75
CA LYS A 56 -3.88 9.36 -17.45
C LYS A 56 -4.86 8.21 -17.74
N ASP A 57 -4.37 6.97 -17.63
CA ASP A 57 -5.20 5.78 -17.82
C ASP A 57 -5.91 5.43 -16.52
N TYR A 58 -6.98 6.17 -16.23
CA TYR A 58 -7.75 6.01 -15.00
C TYR A 58 -8.43 4.64 -14.89
N VAL A 59 -8.69 3.98 -16.02
CA VAL A 59 -9.23 2.60 -16.04
C VAL A 59 -8.17 1.62 -15.53
N GLN A 60 -6.94 1.74 -16.03
CA GLN A 60 -5.83 0.94 -15.54
C GLN A 60 -5.49 1.28 -14.08
N MET A 61 -5.55 2.56 -13.68
CA MET A 61 -5.37 2.94 -12.28
C MET A 61 -6.37 2.26 -11.35
N ALA A 62 -7.66 2.27 -11.69
CA ALA A 62 -8.69 1.62 -10.87
C ALA A 62 -8.45 0.12 -10.74
N ARG A 63 -8.03 -0.56 -11.82
CA ARG A 63 -7.69 -2.00 -11.80
C ARG A 63 -6.47 -2.27 -10.93
N SER A 64 -5.41 -1.49 -11.09
CA SER A 64 -4.19 -1.62 -10.29
C SER A 64 -4.47 -1.36 -8.81
N CYS A 65 -5.28 -0.35 -8.48
CA CYS A 65 -5.69 -0.05 -7.11
C CYS A 65 -6.49 -1.21 -6.50
N HIS A 66 -7.41 -1.81 -7.25
CA HIS A 66 -8.17 -2.96 -6.77
C HIS A 66 -7.26 -4.15 -6.37
N SER A 67 -6.28 -4.49 -7.21
CA SER A 67 -5.29 -5.52 -6.90
C SER A 67 -4.40 -5.15 -5.72
N LEU A 68 -3.99 -3.87 -5.64
CA LEU A 68 -3.18 -3.33 -4.55
C LEU A 68 -3.91 -3.37 -3.20
N THR A 69 -5.21 -3.07 -3.16
CA THR A 69 -6.03 -3.17 -1.94
C THR A 69 -6.00 -4.58 -1.38
N ALA A 70 -6.20 -5.60 -2.23
CA ALA A 70 -6.16 -6.99 -1.81
C ALA A 70 -4.77 -7.40 -1.29
N ALA A 71 -3.70 -7.03 -2.02
CA ALA A 71 -2.33 -7.32 -1.60
C ALA A 71 -2.00 -6.63 -0.27
N CYS A 72 -2.29 -5.33 -0.13
CA CYS A 72 -2.03 -4.58 1.08
C CYS A 72 -2.76 -5.16 2.29
N GLY A 73 -4.01 -5.63 2.12
CA GLY A 73 -4.77 -6.29 3.18
C GLY A 73 -4.13 -7.62 3.63
N SER A 74 -3.52 -8.39 2.74
CA SER A 74 -2.84 -9.65 3.09
C SER A 74 -1.59 -9.43 3.95
N TYR A 75 -0.87 -8.32 3.78
CA TYR A 75 0.37 -8.03 4.50
C TYR A 75 0.21 -7.00 5.63
N GLY A 76 -1.02 -6.53 5.87
CA GLY A 76 -1.33 -5.54 6.90
C GLY A 76 -0.88 -4.12 6.56
N ALA A 77 -0.71 -3.77 5.29
CA ALA A 77 -0.35 -2.42 4.85
C ALA A 77 -1.56 -1.48 4.84
N VAL A 78 -2.08 -1.15 6.03
CA VAL A 78 -3.39 -0.51 6.23
C VAL A 78 -3.52 0.84 5.55
N ARG A 79 -2.51 1.72 5.68
CA ARG A 79 -2.55 3.05 5.03
C ARG A 79 -2.57 2.93 3.51
N CYS A 80 -1.75 2.05 2.94
CA CYS A 80 -1.71 1.80 1.50
C CYS A 80 -3.03 1.19 1.00
N GLN A 81 -3.63 0.28 1.77
CA GLN A 81 -4.94 -0.30 1.46
C GLN A 81 -6.01 0.80 1.38
N PHE A 82 -6.12 1.63 2.43
CA PHE A 82 -7.08 2.73 2.48
C PHE A 82 -6.93 3.70 1.31
N LEU A 83 -5.69 4.12 1.01
CA LEU A 83 -5.43 5.04 -0.08
C LEU A 83 -5.68 4.42 -1.46
N SER A 84 -5.44 3.12 -1.62
CA SER A 84 -5.76 2.38 -2.86
C SER A 84 -7.27 2.36 -3.09
N GLU A 85 -8.08 2.13 -2.05
CA GLU A 85 -9.55 2.19 -2.14
C GLU A 85 -10.04 3.59 -2.52
N LYS A 86 -9.42 4.66 -1.97
CA LYS A 86 -9.77 6.04 -2.33
C LYS A 86 -9.40 6.35 -3.78
N LEU A 87 -8.20 5.96 -4.22
CA LEU A 87 -7.76 6.10 -5.60
C LEU A 87 -8.64 5.35 -6.58
N GLU A 88 -9.08 4.13 -6.22
CA GLU A 88 -10.01 3.36 -7.05
C GLU A 88 -11.33 4.13 -7.23
N GLN A 89 -11.86 4.72 -6.16
CA GLN A 89 -13.11 5.49 -6.22
C GLN A 89 -12.96 6.76 -7.06
N SER A 90 -11.89 7.54 -6.85
CA SER A 90 -11.65 8.79 -7.59
C SER A 90 -11.34 8.51 -9.07
N ALA A 91 -10.60 7.44 -9.39
CA ALA A 91 -10.34 7.00 -10.75
C ALA A 91 -11.63 6.57 -11.48
N LYS A 92 -12.54 5.86 -10.80
CA LYS A 92 -13.86 5.51 -11.36
C LYS A 92 -14.75 6.72 -11.61
N GLN A 93 -14.61 7.76 -10.79
CA GLN A 93 -15.36 9.02 -10.90
C GLN A 93 -14.70 10.03 -11.85
N LEU A 94 -13.49 9.74 -12.33
CA LEU A 94 -12.67 10.63 -13.16
C LEU A 94 -12.41 12.01 -12.49
N ASP A 95 -12.32 12.03 -11.16
CA ASP A 95 -12.01 13.25 -10.40
C ASP A 95 -10.50 13.47 -10.38
N GLU A 96 -9.96 14.10 -11.43
CA GLU A 96 -8.51 14.32 -11.58
C GLU A 96 -7.88 15.05 -10.38
N ALA A 97 -8.62 15.99 -9.77
CA ALA A 97 -8.11 16.74 -8.63
C ALA A 97 -7.92 15.83 -7.41
N LEU A 98 -8.89 14.97 -7.11
CA LEU A 98 -8.76 13.97 -6.05
C LEU A 98 -7.73 12.90 -6.38
N ILE A 99 -7.68 12.43 -7.63
CA ILE A 99 -6.69 11.44 -8.08
C ILE A 99 -5.27 11.95 -7.82
N ASN A 100 -4.96 13.20 -8.20
CA ASN A 100 -3.62 13.77 -8.00
C ASN A 100 -3.23 13.85 -6.52
N GLN A 101 -4.16 14.29 -5.66
CA GLN A 101 -3.92 14.39 -4.22
C GLN A 101 -3.73 13.00 -3.58
N GLN A 102 -4.61 12.07 -3.90
CA GLN A 102 -4.59 10.72 -3.35
C GLN A 102 -3.41 9.91 -3.87
N PHE A 103 -3.00 10.12 -5.13
CA PHE A 103 -1.85 9.45 -5.73
C PHE A 103 -0.55 9.88 -5.05
N THR A 104 -0.39 11.18 -4.80
CA THR A 104 0.76 11.71 -4.05
C THR A 104 0.82 11.11 -2.65
N ALA A 105 -0.30 11.10 -1.94
CA ALA A 105 -0.39 10.52 -0.60
C ALA A 105 -0.09 9.02 -0.60
N TRP A 106 -0.63 8.28 -1.58
CA TRP A 106 -0.40 6.85 -1.76
C TRP A 106 1.07 6.54 -2.02
N GLN A 107 1.73 7.31 -2.89
CA GLN A 107 3.13 7.11 -3.21
C GLN A 107 4.03 7.32 -1.99
N MET A 108 3.74 8.33 -1.15
CA MET A 108 4.41 8.54 0.12
C MET A 108 4.20 7.36 1.07
N ALA A 109 2.94 6.95 1.28
CA ALA A 109 2.61 5.83 2.15
C ALA A 109 3.28 4.53 1.71
N LEU A 110 3.32 4.24 0.40
CA LEU A 110 4.01 3.09 -0.14
C LEU A 110 5.52 3.18 0.14
N SER A 111 6.15 4.31 -0.15
CA SER A 111 7.59 4.48 0.06
C SER A 111 7.97 4.32 1.53
N GLU A 112 7.19 4.89 2.45
CA GLU A 112 7.41 4.76 3.89
C GLU A 112 7.20 3.32 4.36
N THR A 113 6.15 2.66 3.86
CA THR A 113 5.86 1.25 4.17
C THR A 113 7.00 0.34 3.71
N LEU A 114 7.46 0.49 2.47
CA LEU A 114 8.56 -0.30 1.93
C LEU A 114 9.88 -0.07 2.70
N ALA A 115 10.16 1.17 3.10
CA ALA A 115 11.32 1.49 3.93
C ALA A 115 11.24 0.79 5.30
N LEU A 116 10.07 0.82 5.93
CA LEU A 116 9.83 0.15 7.21
C LEU A 116 9.98 -1.38 7.10
N VAL A 117 9.46 -1.98 6.03
CA VAL A 117 9.65 -3.43 5.78
C VAL A 117 11.11 -3.77 5.58
N LYS A 118 11.83 -2.98 4.76
CA LYS A 118 13.25 -3.19 4.49
C LYS A 118 14.09 -3.13 5.77
N GLU A 119 13.80 -2.16 6.65
CA GLU A 119 14.48 -2.02 7.94
C GLU A 119 14.27 -3.24 8.83
N ARG A 120 13.02 -3.74 8.93
CA ARG A 120 12.72 -4.96 9.69
C ARG A 120 13.45 -6.19 9.16
N LEU A 121 13.51 -6.34 7.83
CA LEU A 121 14.25 -7.44 7.20
C LEU A 121 15.75 -7.36 7.49
N HIS A 122 16.35 -6.17 7.57
CA HIS A 122 17.75 -6.02 7.97
C HIS A 122 17.98 -6.39 9.43
N GLN A 123 17.11 -5.92 10.34
CA GLN A 123 17.23 -6.21 11.77
C GLN A 123 17.08 -7.70 12.08
N ALA A 124 16.25 -8.43 11.34
CA ALA A 124 16.08 -9.87 11.52
C ALA A 124 17.22 -10.73 10.95
N ASN A 125 18.08 -10.15 10.10
CA ASN A 125 19.24 -10.83 9.50
C ASN A 125 20.57 -10.42 10.17
N SER A 126 20.54 -9.56 11.19
CA SER A 126 21.70 -9.08 11.95
C SER A 126 21.84 -9.84 13.27
#